data_AF-E7D1N9-F1
#
_entry.id   AF-E7D1N9-F1
#
_cell.length_a   1.000
_cell.length_b   1.000
_cell.length_c   1.000
_cell.angle_alpha   90.00
_cell.angle_beta   90.00
_cell.angle_gamma   90.00
#
_symmetry.space_group_name_H-M   'P 1'
#
loop_
_entity.id
_entity.type
_entity.pdbx_description
1 polymer ?
#
loop_
_entity_poly.entity_id
_entity_poly.type
_entity_poly.pdbx_seq_one_letter_code
_entity_poly.pdbx_strand_id
1 'polypeptide(L)'
;MPQNEHIEQHRKRHGYRFDYHEKKRKKEGRLPHELAQKAKKLRGLKAKMYNKQRFAEKVQMKKTLRMHEEKLTKKRDPEKVPEGAIPNFLLDREGQLRAKILSNTI
;
A
#
# COMPACT_ATOMS: atom_id res chain seq x y z
N MET A 1 -31.25 5.78 -14.53
CA MET A 1 -29.79 5.84 -14.31
C MET A 1 -29.14 6.45 -15.54
N PRO A 2 -28.14 7.33 -15.40
CA PRO A 2 -27.46 7.85 -16.57
C PRO A 2 -26.72 6.71 -17.28
N GLN A 3 -26.85 6.66 -18.61
CA GLN A 3 -26.26 5.61 -19.45
C GLN A 3 -24.77 5.88 -19.69
N ASN A 4 -23.96 4.82 -19.64
CA ASN A 4 -22.54 4.80 -19.99
C ASN A 4 -21.68 5.86 -19.23
N GLU A 5 -20.49 6.15 -19.76
CA GLU A 5 -19.52 7.14 -19.24
C GLU A 5 -19.81 8.57 -19.72
N HIS A 6 -21.07 9.01 -19.59
CA HIS A 6 -21.53 10.33 -20.01
C HIS A 6 -20.68 11.51 -19.45
N ILE A 7 -20.10 11.39 -18.25
CA ILE A 7 -19.20 12.41 -17.65
C ILE A 7 -17.86 12.50 -18.41
N GLU A 8 -17.29 11.35 -18.80
CA GLU A 8 -16.05 11.33 -19.56
C GLU A 8 -16.28 11.83 -20.99
N GLN A 9 -17.39 11.42 -21.61
CA GLN A 9 -17.81 11.94 -22.92
C GLN A 9 -17.98 13.46 -22.89
N HIS A 10 -18.60 14.01 -21.86
CA HIS A 10 -18.73 15.45 -21.68
C HIS A 10 -17.36 16.14 -21.56
N ARG A 11 -16.42 15.58 -20.78
CA ARG A 11 -15.05 16.11 -20.67
C ARG A 11 -14.27 16.03 -21.98
N LYS A 12 -14.48 14.97 -22.79
CA LYS A 12 -13.86 14.84 -24.12
C LYS A 12 -14.42 15.87 -25.11
N ARG A 13 -15.72 16.16 -25.05
CA ARG A 13 -16.42 17.11 -25.95
C ARG A 13 -16.21 18.58 -25.57
N HIS A 14 -16.31 18.89 -24.28
CA HIS A 14 -16.36 20.27 -23.77
C HIS A 14 -15.16 20.63 -22.89
N GLY A 15 -14.24 19.68 -22.65
CA GLY A 15 -13.08 19.91 -21.80
C GLY A 15 -13.41 19.99 -20.32
N TYR A 16 -12.49 20.61 -19.58
CA TYR A 16 -12.68 20.95 -18.18
C TYR A 16 -13.07 22.42 -18.05
N ARG A 17 -13.52 22.80 -16.86
CA ARG A 17 -13.58 24.22 -16.49
C ARG A 17 -12.20 24.85 -16.63
N PHE A 18 -12.15 26.08 -17.13
CA PHE A 18 -10.89 26.80 -17.38
C PHE A 18 -9.97 26.88 -16.15
N ASP A 19 -10.55 26.96 -14.95
CA ASP A 19 -9.83 27.07 -13.67
C ASP A 19 -9.50 25.72 -13.00
N TYR A 20 -9.86 24.59 -13.62
CA TYR A 20 -9.76 23.26 -13.00
C TYR A 20 -8.31 22.90 -12.64
N HIS A 21 -7.39 23.04 -13.59
CA HIS A 21 -5.98 22.66 -13.41
C HIS A 21 -5.29 23.57 -12.39
N GLU A 22 -5.58 24.87 -12.41
CA GLU A 22 -5.02 25.80 -11.43
C GLU A 22 -5.53 25.51 -10.01
N LYS A 23 -6.83 25.25 -9.86
CA LYS A 23 -7.42 24.88 -8.56
C LYS A 23 -6.83 23.58 -8.05
N LYS A 24 -6.66 22.58 -8.91
CA LYS A 24 -6.03 21.30 -8.57
C LYS A 24 -4.59 21.50 -8.09
N ARG A 25 -3.77 22.23 -8.86
CA ARG A 25 -2.38 22.56 -8.49
C ARG A 25 -2.31 23.29 -7.15
N LYS A 26 -3.13 24.34 -6.95
CA LYS A 26 -3.17 25.10 -5.69
C LYS A 26 -3.63 24.24 -4.51
N LYS A 27 -4.55 23.30 -4.73
CA LYS A 27 -5.01 22.35 -3.71
C LYS A 27 -3.89 21.38 -3.32
N GLU A 28 -3.21 20.79 -4.30
CA GLU A 28 -2.06 19.90 -4.06
C GLU A 28 -0.91 20.63 -3.35
N GLY A 29 -0.62 21.87 -3.74
CA GLY A 29 0.40 22.70 -3.08
C GLY A 29 0.05 23.09 -1.63
N ARG A 30 -1.23 23.24 -1.29
CA ARG A 30 -1.68 23.53 0.09
C ARG A 30 -1.77 22.28 0.97
N LEU A 31 -1.89 21.10 0.37
CA LEU A 31 -2.10 19.83 1.06
C LEU A 31 -1.07 19.58 2.20
N PRO A 32 0.24 19.82 2.04
CA PRO A 32 1.21 19.60 3.11
C PRO A 32 0.95 20.48 4.35
N HIS A 33 0.62 21.75 4.13
CA HIS A 33 0.30 22.69 5.21
C HIS A 33 -1.02 22.30 5.89
N GLU A 34 -2.03 21.92 5.13
CA GLU A 34 -3.31 21.45 5.67
C GLU A 34 -3.14 20.17 6.51
N LEU A 35 -2.34 19.21 6.05
CA LEU A 35 -2.07 17.96 6.79
C LEU A 35 -1.34 18.24 8.11
N ALA A 36 -0.35 19.15 8.10
CA ALA A 36 0.36 19.56 9.30
C ALA A 36 -0.58 20.28 10.29
N GLN A 37 -1.45 21.17 9.79
CA GLN A 37 -2.45 21.83 10.63
C GLN A 37 -3.46 20.84 11.23
N LYS A 38 -3.94 19.87 10.45
CA LYS A 38 -4.86 18.81 10.93
C LYS A 38 -4.21 18.00 12.04
N ALA A 39 -2.95 17.61 11.88
CA ALA A 39 -2.21 16.88 12.92
C ALA A 39 -2.16 17.64 14.26
N LYS A 40 -1.93 18.97 14.20
CA LYS A 40 -1.85 19.83 15.39
C LYS A 40 -3.22 20.13 16.03
N LYS A 41 -4.27 20.25 15.21
CA LYS A 41 -5.60 20.70 15.66
C LYS A 41 -6.53 19.57 16.09
N LEU A 42 -6.40 18.36 15.51
CA LEU A 42 -7.25 17.23 15.85
C LEU A 42 -7.03 16.80 17.31
N ARG A 43 -8.11 16.50 18.02
CA ARG A 43 -8.10 16.06 19.43
C ARG A 43 -8.88 14.76 19.62
N GLY A 44 -8.62 14.08 20.74
CA GLY A 44 -9.34 12.87 21.16
C GLY A 44 -9.22 11.71 20.16
N LEU A 45 -10.32 10.96 19.97
CA LEU A 45 -10.37 9.77 19.10
C LEU A 45 -10.00 10.09 17.64
N LYS A 46 -10.37 11.28 17.14
CA LYS A 46 -10.07 11.70 15.76
C LYS A 46 -8.56 11.82 15.54
N ALA A 47 -7.81 12.33 16.53
CA ALA A 47 -6.35 12.41 16.46
C ALA A 47 -5.71 11.02 16.45
N LYS A 48 -6.21 10.10 17.29
CA LYS A 48 -5.72 8.70 17.33
C LYS A 48 -5.92 8.00 15.99
N MET A 49 -7.10 8.12 15.38
CA MET A 49 -7.40 7.54 14.07
C MET A 49 -6.51 8.15 12.97
N TYR A 50 -6.36 9.48 12.96
CA TYR A 50 -5.51 10.17 11.98
C TYR A 50 -4.05 9.71 12.06
N ASN A 51 -3.48 9.63 13.27
CA ASN A 51 -2.10 9.18 13.45
C ASN A 51 -1.91 7.72 13.03
N LYS A 52 -2.88 6.85 13.32
CA LYS A 52 -2.87 5.45 12.86
C LYS A 52 -2.86 5.35 11.33
N GLN A 53 -3.71 6.12 10.65
CA GLN A 53 -3.75 6.19 9.18
C GLN A 53 -2.40 6.69 8.62
N ARG A 54 -1.86 7.79 9.16
CA ARG A 54 -0.56 8.34 8.72
C ARG A 54 0.61 7.40 8.94
N PHE A 55 0.59 6.61 10.01
CA PHE A 55 1.60 5.57 10.23
C PHE A 55 1.53 4.48 9.16
N ALA A 56 0.32 3.96 8.89
CA ALA A 56 0.12 2.93 7.86
C ALA A 56 0.56 3.42 6.47
N GLU A 57 0.21 4.64 6.09
CA GLU A 57 0.65 5.27 4.83
C GLU A 57 2.19 5.36 4.74
N LYS A 58 2.86 5.79 5.82
CA LYS A 58 4.34 5.86 5.85
C LYS A 58 4.98 4.49 5.71
N VAL A 59 4.45 3.48 6.40
CA VAL A 59 4.96 2.11 6.33
C VAL A 59 4.78 1.55 4.92
N GLN A 60 3.61 1.76 4.31
CA GLN A 60 3.34 1.33 2.94
C GLN A 60 4.34 1.98 1.97
N MET A 61 4.52 3.30 2.05
CA MET A 61 5.47 4.03 1.20
C MET A 61 6.91 3.55 1.40
N LYS A 62 7.33 3.29 2.64
CA LYS A 62 8.67 2.77 2.92
C LYS A 62 8.87 1.39 2.30
N LYS A 63 7.86 0.50 2.40
CA LYS A 63 7.91 -0.83 1.78
C LYS A 63 7.96 -0.72 0.25
N THR A 64 7.16 0.16 -0.36
CA THR A 64 7.17 0.32 -1.82
C THR A 64 8.50 0.87 -2.34
N LEU A 65 9.11 1.82 -1.62
CA LEU A 65 10.44 2.33 -1.98
C LEU A 65 11.50 1.21 -1.86
N ARG A 66 11.48 0.45 -0.76
CA ARG A 66 12.41 -0.67 -0.57
C ARG A 66 12.27 -1.73 -1.67
N MET A 67 11.04 -2.13 -2.02
CA MET A 67 10.80 -3.07 -3.12
C MET A 67 11.31 -2.55 -4.47
N HIS A 68 11.19 -1.24 -4.72
CA HIS A 68 11.70 -0.62 -5.94
C HIS A 68 13.23 -0.59 -5.97
N GLU A 69 13.87 -0.25 -4.85
CA GLU A 69 15.33 -0.28 -4.66
C GLU A 69 15.89 -1.71 -4.86
N GLU A 70 15.27 -2.71 -4.21
CA GLU A 70 15.65 -4.12 -4.33
C GLU A 70 15.49 -4.65 -5.76
N LYS A 71 14.43 -4.25 -6.49
CA LYS A 71 14.22 -4.62 -7.89
C LYS A 71 15.28 -4.03 -8.83
N LEU A 72 15.76 -2.82 -8.57
CA LEU A 72 16.82 -2.18 -9.37
C LEU A 72 18.17 -2.88 -9.17
N THR A 73 18.44 -3.35 -7.95
CA THR A 73 19.64 -4.11 -7.63
C THR A 73 19.44 -5.58 -7.97
N LYS A 74 19.80 -6.01 -9.19
CA LYS A 74 19.96 -7.44 -9.49
C LYS A 74 21.15 -8.01 -8.72
N LYS A 75 21.03 -8.17 -7.40
CA LYS A 75 21.94 -9.04 -6.66
C LYS A 75 21.51 -10.47 -6.98
N ARG A 76 22.32 -11.17 -7.78
CA ARG A 76 22.39 -12.62 -7.66
C ARG A 76 22.98 -12.84 -6.28
N ASP A 77 22.18 -13.31 -5.33
CA ASP A 77 22.75 -13.76 -4.07
C ASP A 77 23.82 -14.80 -4.40
N PRO A 78 25.09 -14.63 -3.95
CA PRO A 78 26.05 -15.70 -4.08
C PRO A 78 25.49 -16.86 -3.27
N GLU A 79 25.35 -18.02 -3.90
CA GLU A 79 24.95 -19.29 -3.29
C GLU A 79 25.91 -19.65 -2.15
N LYS A 80 25.74 -19.03 -0.99
CA LYS A 80 26.15 -19.62 0.28
C LYS A 80 24.91 -20.31 0.79
N VAL A 81 24.82 -21.60 0.47
CA VAL A 81 23.88 -22.54 1.09
C VAL A 81 23.93 -22.29 2.61
N PRO A 82 22.86 -21.77 3.22
CA PRO A 82 22.85 -21.54 4.65
C PRO A 82 22.96 -22.90 5.36
N GLU A 83 23.76 -22.95 6.42
CA GLU A 83 23.95 -24.13 7.26
C GLU A 83 22.61 -24.45 7.95
N GLY A 84 21.82 -25.34 7.34
CA GLY A 84 20.39 -25.52 7.60
C GLY A 84 19.54 -25.84 6.37
N ALA A 85 20.13 -25.93 5.17
CA ALA A 85 19.44 -26.33 3.95
C ALA A 85 18.85 -27.75 4.04
N ILE A 86 17.53 -27.81 4.16
CA ILE A 86 16.76 -29.05 4.04
C ILE A 86 16.60 -29.36 2.53
N PRO A 87 16.64 -30.62 2.09
CA PRO A 87 16.40 -30.96 0.68
C PRO A 87 15.13 -30.33 0.11
N ASN A 88 15.14 -29.93 -1.16
CA ASN A 88 14.05 -29.19 -1.83
C ASN A 88 12.65 -29.81 -1.61
N PHE A 89 12.57 -31.14 -1.53
CA PHE A 89 11.34 -31.90 -1.30
C PHE A 89 10.77 -31.82 0.13
N LEU A 90 11.46 -31.16 1.06
CA LEU A 90 11.06 -30.95 2.46
C LEU A 90 10.87 -29.47 2.82
N LEU A 91 11.27 -28.53 1.95
CA LEU A 91 11.22 -27.07 2.22
C LEU A 91 9.78 -26.55 2.43
N ASP A 92 8.81 -27.04 1.66
CA ASP A 92 7.41 -26.58 1.73
C ASP A 92 6.57 -27.31 2.80
N ARG A 93 7.17 -28.19 3.61
CA ARG A 93 6.45 -29.06 4.56
C ARG A 93 6.24 -28.45 5.95
N GLU A 94 6.76 -27.25 6.22
CA GLU A 94 6.65 -26.58 7.53
C GLU A 94 5.23 -26.19 7.95
N GLY A 95 4.20 -26.41 7.09
CA GLY A 95 2.82 -25.96 7.32
C GLY A 95 1.71 -27.02 7.21
N GLN A 96 2.00 -28.32 7.08
CA GLN A 96 0.93 -29.33 7.17
C GLN A 96 0.60 -29.60 8.65
N LEU A 97 -0.25 -28.75 9.23
CA LEU A 97 -0.94 -29.04 10.48
C LEU A 97 -1.65 -30.39 10.32
N ARG A 98 -1.13 -31.43 10.99
CA ARG A 98 -1.68 -32.79 11.05
C ARG A 98 -3.01 -32.79 11.83
N ALA A 99 -4.05 -32.14 11.30
CA ALA A 99 -5.40 -32.24 11.83
C ALA A 99 -5.95 -33.68 11.71
N LYS A 100 -5.47 -34.45 10.71
CA LYS A 100 -5.92 -35.81 10.42
C LYS A 100 -5.42 -36.89 11.40
N ILE A 101 -4.51 -36.56 12.34
CA ILE A 101 -4.03 -37.52 13.35
C ILE A 101 -4.89 -37.48 14.61
N LEU A 102 -5.50 -36.34 14.93
CA LEU A 102 -6.39 -36.20 16.10
C LEU A 102 -7.76 -36.86 15.88
N SER A 103 -8.13 -37.22 14.64
CA SER A 103 -9.40 -37.91 14.35
C SER A 103 -9.32 -39.44 14.46
N ASN A 104 -8.13 -40.01 14.66
CA ASN A 104 -7.92 -41.47 14.79
C ASN A 104 -7.59 -41.91 16.24
N THR A 105 -7.71 -41.00 17.21
CA THR A 105 -7.52 -41.29 18.64
C THR A 105 -8.85 -41.24 19.43
N ILE A 106 -9.93 -41.72 18.82
CA ILE A 106 -11.10 -42.34 19.48
C ILE A 106 -11.47 -43.55 18.63
#